data_AF-A0AAV0XBQ3-F1
#
_entry.id   AF-A0AAV0XBQ3-F1
#
_cell.length_a   1.000
_cell.length_b   1.000
_cell.length_c   1.000
_cell.angle_alpha   90.00
_cell.angle_beta   90.00
_cell.angle_gamma   90.00
#
_symmetry.space_group_name_H-M   'P 1'
#
loop_
_entity.id
_entity.type
_entity.pdbx_description
1 polymer ?
#
loop_
_entity_poly.entity_id
_entity_poly.type
_entity_poly.pdbx_seq_one_letter_code
_entity_poly.pdbx_strand_id
1 'polypeptide(L)'
;MSPTSAVQLHILLENPVLRHYFLKKKKRQAVHNMNKCRSKFGEFHHVYKNLREHPDRFFKFLRMSIATFDFLVNRIKGRISKKKTNFKEPISATERTYVTLR
;
A
#
# COMPACT_ATOMS: atom_id res chain seq x y z
N MET A 1 15.02 18.88 -14.84
CA MET A 1 15.96 19.95 -15.18
C MET A 1 17.14 19.83 -14.23
N SER A 2 18.29 19.39 -14.75
CA SER A 2 19.54 19.25 -14.00
C SER A 2 20.02 20.64 -13.54
N PRO A 3 20.50 20.82 -12.29
CA PRO A 3 20.93 22.12 -11.83
C PRO A 3 22.46 22.19 -11.88
N THR A 4 23.05 22.88 -12.85
CA THR A 4 24.50 23.15 -12.81
C THR A 4 24.84 24.42 -13.58
N SER A 5 24.48 25.56 -12.99
CA SER A 5 25.13 26.84 -13.29
C SER A 5 25.53 27.48 -11.96
N ALA A 6 26.78 27.95 -11.84
CA ALA A 6 27.32 28.59 -10.64
C ALA A 6 26.47 29.78 -10.17
N VAL A 7 25.82 30.46 -11.12
CA VAL A 7 24.90 31.59 -10.87
C VAL A 7 23.66 31.14 -10.09
N GLN A 8 23.09 29.96 -10.41
CA GLN A 8 21.94 29.43 -9.67
C GLN A 8 22.31 29.08 -8.22
N LEU A 9 23.52 28.57 -7.98
CA LEU A 9 24.00 28.30 -6.63
C LEU A 9 24.25 29.58 -5.83
N HIS A 10 24.77 30.64 -6.46
CA HIS A 10 24.99 31.94 -5.83
C HIS A 10 23.68 32.57 -5.34
N ILE A 11 22.66 32.59 -6.21
CA ILE A 11 21.30 33.09 -5.89
C ILE A 11 20.68 32.30 -4.72
N LEU A 12 20.95 30.99 -4.65
CA LEU A 12 20.47 30.13 -3.56
C LEU A 12 21.20 30.37 -2.23
N LEU A 13 22.44 30.86 -2.22
CA LEU A 13 23.18 31.13 -0.99
C LEU A 13 22.80 32.49 -0.38
N GLU A 14 22.48 33.47 -1.22
CA GLU A 14 22.11 34.83 -0.78
C GLU A 14 20.68 34.91 -0.22
N ASN A 15 19.77 34.06 -0.70
CA ASN A 15 18.38 34.06 -0.24
C ASN A 15 18.06 32.81 0.60
N PRO A 16 18.00 32.90 1.94
CA PRO A 16 17.76 31.76 2.81
C PRO A 16 16.38 31.10 2.59
N VAL A 17 15.39 31.84 2.07
CA VAL A 17 14.07 31.30 1.73
C VAL A 17 14.15 30.41 0.49
N LEU A 18 14.81 30.89 -0.57
CA LEU A 18 15.05 30.08 -1.78
C LEU A 18 15.93 28.87 -1.46
N ARG A 19 16.99 29.06 -0.66
CA ARG A 19 17.82 27.96 -0.17
C ARG A 19 17.00 26.87 0.50
N HIS A 20 16.11 27.25 1.42
CA HIS A 20 15.24 26.30 2.11
C HIS A 20 14.29 25.60 1.13
N TYR A 21 13.68 26.32 0.20
CA TYR A 21 12.75 25.76 -0.78
C TYR A 21 13.41 24.71 -1.69
N PHE A 22 14.61 25.01 -2.20
CA PHE A 22 15.34 24.12 -3.12
C PHE A 22 16.07 22.97 -2.42
N LEU A 23 16.58 23.17 -1.20
CA LEU A 23 17.19 22.10 -0.39
C LEU A 23 16.17 21.25 0.36
N LYS A 24 14.87 21.60 0.31
CA LYS A 24 13.80 20.83 0.94
C LYS A 24 13.72 19.45 0.30
N LYS A 25 14.32 18.46 0.96
CA LYS A 25 14.26 17.07 0.53
C LYS A 25 12.80 16.64 0.41
N LYS A 26 12.49 15.97 -0.70
CA LYS A 26 11.17 15.37 -0.92
C LYS A 26 10.89 14.41 0.23
N LYS A 27 9.81 14.64 0.98
CA LYS A 27 9.45 13.79 2.12
C LYS A 27 9.25 12.36 1.63
N ARG A 28 9.90 11.40 2.29
CA ARG A 28 9.71 9.97 2.01
C ARG A 28 8.25 9.63 2.24
N GLN A 29 7.57 9.13 1.20
CA GLN A 29 6.20 8.65 1.33
C GLN A 29 6.23 7.26 1.97
N ALA A 30 5.62 7.11 3.16
CA ALA A 30 5.52 5.81 3.84
C ALA A 30 4.62 4.81 3.09
N VAL A 31 3.63 5.32 2.36
CA VAL A 31 2.73 4.55 1.48
C VAL A 31 2.47 5.39 0.24
N HIS A 32 2.68 4.80 -0.94
CA HIS A 32 2.40 5.46 -2.22
C HIS A 32 0.92 5.83 -2.32
N ASN A 33 0.60 6.96 -2.98
CA ASN A 33 -0.78 7.46 -3.08
C ASN A 33 -1.76 6.43 -3.69
N MET A 34 -1.34 5.67 -4.69
CA MET A 34 -2.17 4.58 -5.27
C MET A 34 -2.62 3.57 -4.20
N ASN A 35 -1.73 3.22 -3.27
CA ASN A 35 -1.99 2.23 -2.23
C ASN A 35 -2.83 2.79 -1.06
N LYS A 36 -3.07 4.11 -1.02
CA LYS A 36 -4.00 4.75 -0.08
C LYS A 36 -5.44 4.58 -0.54
N CYS A 37 -5.67 4.55 -1.85
CA CYS A 37 -7.01 4.37 -2.41
C CYS A 37 -7.45 2.90 -2.49
N ARG A 38 -6.77 1.98 -1.80
CA ARG A 38 -7.10 0.54 -1.87
C ARG A 38 -8.50 0.23 -1.38
N SER A 39 -8.99 0.93 -0.36
CA SER A 39 -10.36 0.71 0.13
C SER A 39 -11.41 1.03 -0.93
N LYS A 40 -11.08 1.95 -1.86
CA LYS A 40 -12.00 2.42 -2.90
C LYS A 40 -11.82 1.73 -4.24
N PHE A 41 -10.60 1.33 -4.61
CA PHE A 41 -10.30 0.74 -5.92
C PHE A 41 -9.57 -0.60 -5.85
N GLY A 42 -9.25 -1.07 -4.64
CA GLY A 42 -8.55 -2.32 -4.44
C GLY A 42 -9.44 -3.49 -4.79
N GLU A 43 -8.88 -4.41 -5.57
CA GLU A 43 -9.60 -5.59 -6.06
C GLU A 43 -10.21 -6.41 -4.93
N PHE A 44 -9.53 -6.55 -3.79
CA PHE A 44 -10.08 -7.25 -2.63
C PHE A 44 -11.44 -6.68 -2.18
N HIS A 45 -11.61 -5.35 -2.22
CA HIS A 45 -12.86 -4.74 -1.76
C HIS A 45 -14.02 -4.89 -2.74
N HIS A 46 -13.75 -5.16 -4.02
CA HIS A 46 -14.77 -5.26 -5.07
C HIS A 46 -15.03 -6.68 -5.57
N VAL A 47 -13.96 -7.49 -5.69
CA VAL A 47 -13.99 -8.80 -6.35
C VAL A 47 -14.07 -9.93 -5.34
N TYR A 48 -13.44 -9.79 -4.17
CA TYR A 48 -13.35 -10.89 -3.21
C TYR A 48 -14.71 -11.39 -2.73
N LYS A 49 -15.67 -10.48 -2.51
CA LYS A 49 -17.02 -10.83 -2.09
C LYS A 49 -17.72 -11.68 -3.16
N ASN A 50 -17.65 -11.25 -4.41
CA ASN A 50 -18.23 -11.98 -5.55
C ASN A 50 -17.54 -13.33 -5.76
N LEU A 51 -16.21 -13.40 -5.57
CA LEU A 51 -15.48 -14.68 -5.63
C LEU A 51 -15.98 -15.67 -4.58
N ARG A 52 -16.31 -15.22 -3.37
CA ARG A 52 -16.83 -16.11 -2.32
C ARG A 52 -18.18 -16.73 -2.67
N GLU A 53 -18.98 -16.09 -3.51
CA GLU A 53 -20.29 -16.59 -3.96
C GLU A 53 -20.15 -17.65 -5.08
N HIS A 54 -18.97 -17.74 -5.70
CA HIS A 54 -18.68 -18.66 -6.81
C HIS A 54 -17.47 -19.55 -6.50
N PRO A 55 -17.66 -20.71 -5.84
CA PRO A 55 -16.57 -21.58 -5.40
C PRO A 55 -15.64 -22.04 -6.52
N ASP A 56 -16.15 -22.26 -7.72
CA ASP A 56 -15.38 -22.65 -8.90
C ASP A 56 -14.44 -21.52 -9.36
N ARG A 57 -14.93 -20.27 -9.36
CA ARG A 57 -14.15 -19.08 -9.69
C ARG A 57 -13.14 -18.80 -8.59
N PHE A 58 -13.53 -18.94 -7.32
CA PHE A 58 -12.63 -18.81 -6.17
C PHE A 58 -11.46 -19.78 -6.27
N PHE A 59 -11.72 -21.05 -6.59
CA PHE A 59 -10.68 -22.06 -6.74
C PHE A 59 -9.76 -21.76 -7.91
N LYS A 60 -10.28 -21.31 -9.07
CA LYS A 60 -9.45 -20.89 -10.20
C LYS A 60 -8.54 -19.71 -9.84
N PHE A 61 -9.05 -18.79 -9.03
CA PHE A 61 -8.34 -17.56 -8.67
C PHE A 61 -7.28 -17.79 -7.58
N LEU A 62 -7.63 -18.47 -6.50
CA LEU A 62 -6.76 -18.66 -5.32
C LEU A 62 -6.13 -20.05 -5.22
N ARG A 63 -6.44 -20.95 -6.17
CA ARG A 63 -5.93 -22.34 -6.24
C ARG A 63 -6.24 -23.17 -4.99
N MET A 64 -7.30 -22.82 -4.27
CA MET A 64 -7.79 -23.54 -3.11
C MET A 64 -9.27 -23.27 -2.87
N SER A 65 -9.91 -24.14 -2.09
CA SER A 65 -11.31 -23.93 -1.70
C SER A 65 -11.45 -22.75 -0.72
N ILE A 66 -12.67 -22.21 -0.61
CA ILE A 66 -12.99 -21.16 0.37
C ILE A 66 -12.69 -21.64 1.80
N ALA A 67 -13.05 -22.89 2.12
CA ALA A 67 -12.80 -23.49 3.43
C ALA A 67 -11.29 -23.59 3.74
N THR A 68 -10.49 -24.02 2.76
CA THR A 68 -9.03 -24.10 2.90
C THR A 68 -8.42 -22.71 3.12
N PHE A 69 -8.89 -21.72 2.37
CA PHE A 69 -8.45 -20.34 2.53
C PHE A 69 -8.80 -19.79 3.92
N ASP A 70 -10.02 -20.00 4.40
CA ASP A 70 -10.46 -19.55 5.72
C ASP A 70 -9.69 -20.23 6.85
N PHE A 71 -9.44 -21.53 6.71
CA PHE A 71 -8.58 -22.29 7.62
C PHE A 71 -7.17 -21.70 7.68
N LEU A 72 -6.56 -21.45 6.51
CA LEU A 72 -5.23 -20.87 6.39
C LEU A 72 -5.17 -19.49 7.08
N VAL A 73 -6.10 -18.59 6.73
CA VAL A 73 -6.17 -17.25 7.33
C VAL A 73 -6.32 -17.36 8.85
N ASN A 74 -7.20 -18.22 9.34
CA ASN A 74 -7.40 -18.42 10.78
C ASN A 74 -6.14 -18.92 11.49
N ARG A 75 -5.34 -19.76 10.85
CA ARG A 75 -4.08 -20.27 11.41
C ARG A 75 -2.99 -19.21 11.49
N ILE A 76 -2.89 -18.33 10.48
CA ILE A 76 -1.79 -17.36 10.38
C ILE A 76 -2.15 -15.96 10.89
N LYS A 77 -3.44 -15.62 11.05
CA LYS A 77 -3.90 -14.27 11.42
C LYS A 77 -3.22 -13.72 12.65
N GLY A 78 -2.92 -14.55 13.67
CA GLY A 78 -2.24 -14.12 14.88
C GLY A 78 -0.82 -13.57 14.63
N ARG A 79 -0.13 -14.08 13.60
CA ARG A 79 1.24 -13.65 13.24
C ARG A 79 1.26 -12.51 12.24
N ILE A 80 0.25 -12.42 11.37
CA ILE A 80 0.23 -11.41 10.29
C ILE A 80 -0.64 -10.19 10.62
N SER A 81 -1.55 -10.27 11.59
CA SER A 81 -2.35 -9.10 11.97
C SER A 81 -1.46 -8.01 12.56
N LYS A 82 -1.73 -6.77 12.18
CA LYS A 82 -1.04 -5.59 12.73
C LYS A 82 -2.02 -4.79 13.57
N LYS A 83 -1.53 -4.16 14.63
CA LYS A 83 -2.34 -3.28 15.48
C LYS A 83 -2.71 -2.01 14.71
N LYS A 84 -3.97 -1.59 14.80
CA LYS A 84 -4.41 -0.26 14.32
C LYS A 84 -3.80 0.81 15.23
N THR A 85 -3.27 1.86 14.62
CA THR A 85 -2.67 3.00 15.33
C THR A 85 -3.25 4.30 14.78
N ASN A 86 -3.09 5.40 15.51
CA ASN A 86 -3.55 6.72 15.07
C ASN A 86 -2.92 7.15 13.73
N PHE A 87 -1.75 6.61 13.39
CA PHE A 87 -1.03 6.95 12.17
C PHE A 87 -1.43 6.12 10.96
N LYS A 88 -1.97 4.90 11.17
CA LYS A 88 -2.20 3.97 10.06
C LYS A 88 -3.21 2.89 10.40
N GLU A 89 -4.08 2.66 9.42
CA GLU A 89 -4.93 1.48 9.35
C GLU A 89 -4.22 0.35 8.57
N PRO A 90 -3.95 -0.80 9.21
CA PRO A 90 -3.28 -1.91 8.56
C PRO A 90 -4.22 -2.69 7.62
N ILE A 91 -3.61 -3.35 6.63
CA ILE A 91 -4.29 -4.36 5.79
C ILE A 91 -4.72 -5.51 6.70
N SER A 92 -5.98 -5.92 6.57
CA SER A 92 -6.54 -7.05 7.30
C SER A 92 -5.76 -8.34 7.00
N ALA A 93 -5.79 -9.32 7.91
CA ALA A 93 -5.13 -10.61 7.67
C ALA A 93 -5.67 -11.28 6.39
N THR A 94 -6.99 -11.28 6.21
CA THR A 94 -7.68 -11.86 5.06
C THR A 94 -7.26 -11.19 3.75
N GLU A 95 -7.31 -9.86 3.68
CA GLU A 95 -6.89 -9.11 2.50
C GLU A 95 -5.41 -9.34 2.18
N ARG A 96 -4.56 -9.39 3.21
CA ARG A 96 -3.14 -9.64 3.02
C ARG A 96 -2.90 -11.02 2.43
N THR A 97 -3.56 -12.04 2.96
CA THR A 97 -3.45 -13.41 2.44
C THR A 97 -3.97 -13.49 1.02
N TYR A 98 -5.10 -12.84 0.72
CA TYR A 98 -5.66 -12.75 -0.63
C TYR A 98 -4.67 -12.15 -1.62
N VAL A 99 -4.08 -10.99 -1.32
CA VAL A 99 -3.10 -10.31 -2.18
C VAL A 99 -1.80 -11.11 -2.33
N THR A 100 -1.45 -11.93 -1.33
CA THR A 100 -0.23 -12.75 -1.37
C THR A 100 -0.40 -14.01 -2.22
N LEU A 101 -1.60 -14.59 -2.24
CA LEU A 101 -1.89 -15.84 -2.95
C LEU A 101 -2.34 -15.65 -4.39
N ARG A 102 -2.91 -14.48 -4.70
CA ARG A 102 -3.23 -14.08 -6.08
C ARG A 102 -1.96 -13.97 -6.91
#